data_AF-A0A355CBZ6-F1
#
_entry.id   AF-A0A355CBZ6-F1
#
_cell.length_a   1.000
_cell.length_b   1.000
_cell.length_c   1.000
_cell.angle_alpha   90.00
_cell.angle_beta   90.00
_cell.angle_gamma   90.00
#
_symmetry.space_group_name_H-M   'P 1'
#
loop_
_entity.id
_entity.type
_entity.pdbx_description
1 polymer ?
#
loop_
_entity_poly.entity_id
_entity_poly.type
_entity_poly.pdbx_seq_one_letter_code
_entity_poly.pdbx_strand_id
1 'polypeptide(L)'
;MEFSMLEIKEQKVDKAQFEEAAYMLKALANEIRLSVITLLSNEKEKSVSELQEAIDCEQSLLSYHLTDMRAKGILNCRRSG
;
A
#
# COMPACT_ATOMS: atom_id res chain seq x y z
N MET A 1 40.59 -4.67 -24.11
CA MET A 1 39.18 -4.64 -23.66
C MET A 1 39.24 -4.53 -22.15
N GLU A 2 39.16 -3.31 -21.61
CA GLU A 2 39.15 -3.09 -20.16
C GLU A 2 37.79 -3.53 -19.63
N PHE A 3 37.78 -4.57 -18.80
CA PHE A 3 36.63 -4.86 -17.96
C PHE A 3 36.73 -3.92 -16.76
N SER A 4 35.91 -2.86 -16.77
CA SER A 4 35.69 -2.05 -15.58
C SER A 4 35.04 -2.93 -14.52
N MET A 5 35.80 -3.29 -13.49
CA MET A 5 35.27 -3.95 -12.31
C MET A 5 34.27 -2.99 -11.67
N LEU A 6 32.98 -3.32 -11.74
CA LEU A 6 31.94 -2.59 -11.01
C LEU A 6 32.33 -2.64 -9.54
N GLU A 7 32.61 -1.48 -8.94
CA GLU A 7 32.78 -1.35 -7.51
C GLU A 7 31.49 -1.82 -6.83
N ILE A 8 31.52 -3.03 -6.27
CA ILE A 8 30.46 -3.51 -5.39
C ILE A 8 30.59 -2.72 -4.10
N LYS A 9 29.82 -1.65 -3.96
CA LYS A 9 29.69 -0.94 -2.69
C LYS A 9 29.08 -1.90 -1.67
N GLU A 10 29.73 -2.08 -0.52
CA GLU A 10 29.11 -2.73 0.63
C GLU A 10 27.84 -1.97 1.00
N GLN A 11 26.68 -2.54 0.65
CA GLN A 11 25.40 -2.00 1.03
C GLN A 11 25.07 -2.50 2.44
N LYS A 12 25.31 -1.65 3.44
CA LYS A 12 24.94 -1.96 4.82
C LYS A 12 23.41 -2.05 4.92
N VAL A 13 22.91 -3.19 5.35
CA VAL A 13 21.48 -3.43 5.60
C VAL A 13 21.09 -2.66 6.87
N ASP A 14 20.27 -1.62 6.71
CA ASP A 14 19.63 -0.96 7.86
C ASP A 14 18.42 -1.79 8.31
N LYS A 15 18.64 -2.59 9.35
CA LYS A 15 17.61 -3.48 9.89
C LYS A 15 16.31 -2.75 10.21
N ALA A 16 16.37 -1.53 10.75
CA ALA A 16 15.16 -0.78 11.12
C ALA A 16 14.36 -0.39 9.86
N GLN A 17 15.06 0.07 8.81
CA GLN A 17 14.43 0.39 7.53
C GLN A 17 13.77 -0.84 6.89
N PHE A 18 14.42 -2.01 6.94
CA PHE A 18 13.86 -3.24 6.39
C PHE A 18 12.70 -3.78 7.23
N GLU A 19 12.72 -3.60 8.55
CA GLU A 19 11.59 -3.95 9.42
C GLU A 19 10.36 -3.09 9.13
N GLU A 20 10.55 -1.78 8.93
CA GLU A 20 9.49 -0.87 8.51
C GLU A 20 8.94 -1.24 7.12
N ALA A 21 9.82 -1.49 6.16
CA ALA A 21 9.41 -1.94 4.83
C ALA A 21 8.64 -3.27 4.88
N ALA A 22 9.10 -4.25 5.65
CA ALA A 22 8.43 -5.53 5.81
C ALA A 22 7.04 -5.37 6.48
N TYR A 23 6.94 -4.49 7.47
CA TYR A 23 5.67 -4.15 8.11
C TYR A 23 4.68 -3.58 7.08
N MET A 24 5.11 -2.63 6.26
CA MET A 24 4.28 -2.05 5.19
C MET A 24 3.89 -3.10 4.15
N LEU A 25 4.85 -3.87 3.64
CA LEU A 25 4.56 -4.93 2.65
C LEU A 25 3.54 -5.95 3.18
N LYS A 26 3.65 -6.35 4.45
CA LYS A 26 2.67 -7.26 5.09
C LYS A 26 1.30 -6.61 5.22
N ALA A 27 1.26 -5.31 5.49
CA ALA A 27 0.04 -4.53 5.51
C ALA A 27 -0.56 -4.30 4.10
N LEU A 28 0.20 -4.52 3.03
CA LEU A 28 -0.27 -4.43 1.66
C LEU A 28 -0.67 -5.78 1.05
N ALA A 29 -0.06 -6.89 1.48
CA ALA A 29 -0.23 -8.22 0.91
C ALA A 29 -1.63 -8.83 1.14
N ASN A 30 -2.65 -8.26 0.50
CA ASN A 30 -4.03 -8.74 0.45
C ASN A 30 -4.69 -8.15 -0.82
N GLU A 31 -5.48 -8.98 -1.49
CA GLU A 31 -6.12 -8.64 -2.77
C GLU A 31 -6.93 -7.33 -2.70
N ILE A 32 -7.85 -7.19 -1.75
CA ILE A 32 -8.71 -6.01 -1.62
C ILE A 32 -7.88 -4.75 -1.38
N ARG A 33 -6.86 -4.83 -0.51
CA ARG A 33 -5.98 -3.69 -0.20
C ARG A 33 -5.17 -3.24 -1.42
N LEU A 34 -4.69 -4.20 -2.22
CA LEU A 34 -3.98 -3.91 -3.48
C LEU A 34 -4.93 -3.30 -4.52
N SER A 35 -6.17 -3.77 -4.60
CA SER A 35 -7.21 -3.18 -5.47
C SER A 35 -7.51 -1.73 -5.08
N VAL A 36 -7.69 -1.45 -3.78
CA VAL A 36 -7.88 -0.09 -3.27
C VAL A 36 -6.71 0.82 -3.66
N ILE A 37 -5.47 0.38 -3.46
CA ILE A 37 -4.29 1.17 -3.82
C ILE A 37 -4.21 1.42 -5.32
N THR A 38 -4.52 0.40 -6.13
CA THR A 38 -4.50 0.53 -7.58
C THR A 38 -5.51 1.57 -8.04
N LEU A 39 -6.73 1.54 -7.51
CA LEU A 39 -7.78 2.51 -7.85
C LEU A 39 -7.41 3.93 -7.40
N LEU A 40 -6.86 4.09 -6.18
CA LEU A 40 -6.45 5.38 -5.64
C LEU A 40 -5.12 5.91 -6.19
N SER A 41 -4.33 5.06 -6.85
CA SER A 41 -3.13 5.50 -7.57
C SER A 41 -3.48 6.14 -8.91
N ASN A 42 -4.60 5.72 -9.52
CA ASN A 42 -5.11 6.28 -10.77
C ASN A 42 -5.94 7.56 -10.53
N GLU A 43 -6.63 7.65 -9.40
CA GLU A 43 -7.50 8.77 -9.03
C GLU A 43 -7.22 9.24 -7.60
N LYS A 44 -7.12 10.56 -7.37
CA LYS A 44 -6.64 11.10 -6.08
C LYS A 44 -7.54 10.76 -4.88
N GLU A 45 -8.82 10.49 -5.09
CA GLU A 45 -9.78 10.19 -4.03
C GLU A 45 -10.98 9.41 -4.60
N LYS A 46 -11.54 8.51 -3.80
CA LYS A 46 -12.82 7.82 -4.05
C LYS A 46 -13.60 7.66 -2.76
N SER A 47 -14.92 7.71 -2.85
CA SER A 47 -15.83 7.33 -1.77
C SER A 47 -15.79 5.82 -1.51
N VAL A 48 -16.26 5.41 -0.34
CA VAL A 48 -16.34 3.99 0.03
C VAL A 48 -17.27 3.23 -0.92
N SER A 49 -18.37 3.85 -1.35
CA SER A 49 -19.32 3.23 -2.30
C SER A 49 -18.70 3.02 -3.67
N GLU A 50 -17.96 4.00 -4.21
CA GLU A 50 -17.25 3.84 -5.49
C GLU A 50 -16.17 2.74 -5.42
N LEU A 51 -15.45 2.63 -4.30
CA LEU A 51 -14.49 1.55 -4.09
C LEU A 51 -15.19 0.19 -4.00
N GLN A 52 -16.33 0.11 -3.32
CA GLN A 52 -17.11 -1.11 -3.19
C GLN A 52 -17.63 -1.60 -4.55
N GLU A 53 -18.21 -0.71 -5.34
CA GLU A 53 -18.72 -1.02 -6.68
C GLU A 53 -17.60 -1.48 -7.62
N ALA A 54 -16.42 -0.86 -7.55
CA ALA A 54 -15.29 -1.21 -8.41
C ALA A 54 -14.61 -2.54 -8.04
N ILE A 55 -14.58 -2.89 -6.75
CA ILE A 55 -13.88 -4.09 -6.24
C ILE A 55 -14.81 -5.32 -6.19
N ASP A 56 -16.13 -5.11 -6.26
CA ASP A 56 -17.15 -6.15 -6.15
C ASP A 56 -17.00 -7.00 -4.87
N CYS A 57 -17.05 -6.33 -3.72
CA CYS A 57 -16.93 -6.99 -2.42
C CYS A 57 -17.95 -6.51 -1.39
N GLU A 58 -18.11 -7.32 -0.34
CA GLU A 58 -18.93 -7.00 0.84
C GLU A 58 -18.49 -5.68 1.48
N GLN A 59 -19.46 -4.77 1.71
CA GLN A 59 -19.20 -3.45 2.30
C GLN A 59 -18.49 -3.55 3.66
N SER A 60 -18.90 -4.51 4.49
CA SER A 60 -18.35 -4.73 5.82
C SER A 60 -16.86 -5.13 5.76
N LEU A 61 -16.52 -5.98 4.79
CA LEU A 61 -15.17 -6.44 4.52
C LEU A 61 -14.29 -5.30 3.99
N LEU A 62 -14.80 -4.50 3.04
CA LEU A 62 -14.09 -3.33 2.56
C LEU A 62 -13.83 -2.32 3.68
N SER A 63 -14.85 -2.01 4.48
CA SER A 63 -14.75 -1.09 5.61
C SER A 63 -13.71 -1.54 6.65
N TYR A 64 -13.65 -2.85 6.93
CA TYR A 64 -12.61 -3.45 7.77
C TYR A 64 -11.22 -3.17 7.21
N HIS A 65 -10.99 -3.44 5.92
CA HIS A 65 -9.70 -3.19 5.28
C HIS A 65 -9.33 -1.70 5.23
N LEU A 66 -10.26 -0.81 4.89
CA LEU A 66 -10.01 0.64 4.86
C LEU A 66 -9.64 1.18 6.25
N THR A 67 -10.29 0.68 7.30
CA THR A 67 -9.98 1.04 8.69
C THR A 67 -8.57 0.59 9.08
N ASP A 68 -8.22 -0.67 8.79
CA ASP A 68 -6.88 -1.22 9.04
C ASP A 68 -5.79 -0.45 8.28
N MET A 69 -6.01 -0.18 6.99
CA MET A 69 -5.06 0.56 6.16
C MET A 69 -4.86 2.00 6.65
N ARG A 70 -5.92 2.66 7.08
CA ARG A 70 -5.83 4.00 7.69
C ARG A 70 -5.05 3.96 9.00
N ALA A 71 -5.33 3.00 9.87
CA ALA A 71 -4.63 2.86 11.16
C ALA A 71 -3.12 2.64 10.97
N LYS A 72 -2.73 1.98 9.88
CA LYS A 72 -1.33 1.76 9.49
C LYS A 72 -0.70 2.89 8.68
N GLY A 73 -1.42 4.01 8.49
CA GLY A 73 -0.92 5.17 7.75
C GLY A 73 -0.80 4.97 6.23
N ILE A 74 -1.37 3.91 5.67
CA ILE A 74 -1.33 3.63 4.23
C ILE A 74 -2.29 4.55 3.47
N LEU A 75 -3.44 4.86 4.06
CA LEU A 75 -4.47 5.68 3.45
C LEU A 75 -4.76 6.92 4.28
N ASN A 76 -5.00 8.03 3.59
CA ASN A 76 -5.67 9.19 4.13
C ASN A 76 -7.16 9.12 3.84
N CYS A 77 -7.98 9.71 4.69
CA CYS A 77 -9.41 9.86 4.43
C CYS A 77 -9.90 11.21 4.94
N ARG A 78 -10.90 11.77 4.27
CA ARG A 78 -11.65 12.92 4.74
C ARG A 78 -13.14 12.60 4.80
N ARG A 79 -13.89 13.39 5.56
CA ARG A 79 -15.36 13.39 5.53
C ARG A 79 -15.81 14.67 4.85
N SER A 80 -16.67 14.52 3.85
CA SER A 80 -17.37 15.62 3.18
C SER A 80 -18.86 15.33 3.29
N GLY A 81 -19.61 16.27 3.87
CA GLY A 81 -21.07 16.23 3.94
C GLY A 81 -21.68 17.05 2.83
#